data_AF-A0A401X5E2-F1
#
_entry.id   AF-A0A401X5E2-F1
#
_cell.length_a   1.000
_cell.length_b   1.000
_cell.length_c   1.000
_cell.angle_alpha   90.00
_cell.angle_beta   90.00
_cell.angle_gamma   90.00
#
_symmetry.space_group_name_H-M   'P 1'
#
loop_
_entity.id
_entity.type
_entity.pdbx_description
1 polymer ?
#
loop_
_entity_poly.entity_id
_entity_poly.type
_entity_poly.pdbx_seq_one_letter_code
_entity_poly.pdbx_strand_id
1 'polypeptide(L)' 'MRKHKVMLGDKLLYQASQLSHAQRFAKARQAEGVPCHVVPDETPKPPRKVRINSLTGKPYRKVTSEKAER' A
#
# COMPACT_ATOMS: atom_id res chain seq x y z
N MET A 1 -4.65 -5.81 -5.49
CA MET A 1 -4.54 -4.98 -4.28
C MET A 1 -3.34 -5.46 -3.50
N ARG A 2 -2.49 -4.56 -2.99
CA ARG A 2 -1.38 -4.97 -2.11
C ARG A 2 -1.93 -5.53 -0.81
N LYS A 3 -1.26 -6.53 -0.23
CA LYS A 3 -1.65 -7.19 1.02
C LYS A 3 -0.46 -7.30 1.96
N HIS A 4 -0.24 -6.26 2.76
CA HIS A 4 0.75 -6.26 3.83
C HIS A 4 0.28 -7.20 4.95
N LYS A 5 1.19 -7.99 5.50
CA LYS A 5 0.90 -8.97 6.55
C LYS A 5 1.57 -8.55 7.85
N VAL A 6 0.94 -8.83 8.98
CA VAL A 6 1.57 -8.78 10.30
C VAL A 6 1.65 -10.21 10.81
N MET A 7 2.85 -10.65 11.10
CA MET A 7 3.18 -12.01 11.50
C MET A 7 3.56 -12.03 12.98
N LEU A 8 3.18 -13.12 13.66
CA LEU A 8 3.63 -13.47 15.01
C LEU A 8 4.33 -14.82 14.92
N GLY A 9 5.68 -14.79 14.86
CA GLY A 9 6.44 -15.95 14.42
C GLY A 9 5.96 -16.40 13.03
N ASP A 10 5.52 -17.66 12.93
CA ASP A 10 5.03 -18.26 11.69
C ASP A 10 3.53 -18.07 11.44
N LYS A 11 2.80 -17.46 12.38
CA LYS A 11 1.35 -17.28 12.29
C LYS A 11 0.99 -15.90 11.73
N LEU A 12 0.06 -15.87 10.78
CA LEU A 12 -0.53 -14.63 10.29
C LEU A 12 -1.52 -14.08 11.31
N LEU A 13 -1.24 -12.87 11.80
CA LEU A 13 -2.07 -12.22 12.82
C LEU A 13 -2.99 -11.15 12.23
N TYR A 14 -2.53 -10.42 11.21
CA TYR A 14 -3.33 -9.38 10.57
C TYR A 14 -2.91 -9.16 9.10
N GLN A 15 -3.85 -8.70 8.27
CA GLN A 15 -3.61 -8.36 6.86
C GLN A 15 -4.24 -7.02 6.51
N ALA A 16 -3.48 -6.13 5.85
CA ALA A 16 -3.92 -4.80 5.46
C ALA A 16 -3.57 -4.45 4.01
N SER A 17 -4.38 -3.60 3.39
CA SER A 17 -4.13 -3.10 2.03
C SER A 17 -3.12 -1.94 1.96
N GLN A 18 -2.85 -1.31 3.11
CA GLN A 18 -1.92 -0.19 3.26
C GLN A 18 -0.81 -0.55 4.26
N LEU A 19 0.43 -0.24 3.91
CA LEU A 19 1.60 -0.50 4.75
C LEU A 19 1.51 0.22 6.10
N SER A 20 1.08 1.48 6.07
CA SER A 20 0.92 2.31 7.27
C SER A 20 -0.04 1.69 8.29
N HIS A 21 -1.09 1.00 7.83
CA HIS A 21 -2.05 0.34 8.72
C HIS A 21 -1.41 -0.88 9.39
N ALA A 22 -0.71 -1.73 8.62
CA ALA A 22 0.01 -2.88 9.15
C ALA A 22 1.09 -2.46 10.18
N GLN A 23 1.81 -1.37 9.91
CA GLN A 23 2.80 -0.79 10.83
C GLN A 23 2.19 -0.28 12.13
N ARG A 24 1.08 0.49 12.05
CA ARG A 24 0.38 0.98 13.25
C ARG A 24 -0.11 -0.16 14.12
N PHE A 25 -0.67 -1.20 13.49
CA PHE A 25 -1.14 -2.38 14.17
C PHE A 25 0.00 -3.14 14.87
N ALA A 26 1.11 -3.40 14.16
CA ALA A 26 2.26 -4.07 14.75
C ALA A 26 2.86 -3.29 15.92
N LYS A 27 2.98 -1.96 15.78
CA LYS A 27 3.48 -1.09 16.86
C LYS A 27 2.60 -1.12 18.11
N ALA A 28 1.28 -1.13 17.94
CA ALA A 28 0.35 -1.26 19.06
C ALA A 28 0.53 -2.60 19.79
N ARG A 29 0.67 -3.70 19.04
CA ARG A 29 0.87 -5.03 19.62
C ARG A 29 2.24 -5.21 20.28
N GLN A 30 3.29 -4.62 19.70
CA GLN A 30 4.61 -4.57 20.33
C GLN A 30 4.57 -3.79 21.65
N ALA A 31 3.80 -2.71 21.75
CA ALA A 31 3.61 -1.98 23.00
C ALA A 31 2.89 -2.81 24.08
N GLU A 32 2.05 -3.76 23.67
CA GLU A 32 1.44 -4.77 24.56
C GLU A 32 2.37 -5.95 24.88
N GLY A 33 3.61 -5.96 24.36
CA GLY A 33 4.59 -7.03 24.57
C GLY A 33 4.47 -8.21 23.60
N VAL A 34 3.67 -8.09 22.53
CA VAL A 34 3.51 -9.14 21.52
C VAL A 34 4.61 -9.02 20.44
N PRO A 35 5.46 -10.04 20.24
CA PRO A 35 6.59 -9.98 19.31
C PRO A 35 6.15 -10.19 17.85
N CYS A 36 5.35 -9.28 17.31
CA CYS A 36 4.90 -9.31 15.92
C CYS A 36 5.76 -8.42 15.01
N HIS A 37 5.80 -8.73 13.72
CA HIS A 37 6.52 -7.95 12.70
C HIS A 37 5.70 -7.81 11.42
N VAL A 38 5.98 -6.77 10.64
CA VAL A 38 5.28 -6.50 9.38
C VAL A 38 6.07 -7.08 8.20
N VAL A 39 5.40 -7.85 7.35
CA VAL A 39 5.90 -8.29 6.05
C VAL A 39 5.22 -7.44 4.97
N PRO A 40 5.94 -6.48 4.36
CA PRO A 40 5.37 -5.63 3.32
C PRO A 40 5.14 -6.43 2.03
N ASP A 41 4.02 -6.17 1.37
CA ASP A 41 3.82 -6.62 0.00
C ASP A 41 4.47 -5.63 -0.96
N GLU A 42 5.56 -6.09 -1.59
CA GLU A 42 6.37 -5.33 -2.54
C GLU A 42 5.85 -5.43 -3.98
N THR A 43 4.77 -6.18 -4.21
CA THR A 43 4.20 -6.37 -5.55
C THR A 43 4.01 -5.00 -6.24
N PRO A 44 4.60 -4.79 -7.43
CA PRO A 44 4.52 -3.51 -8.12
C PRO A 44 3.06 -3.17 -8.42
N LYS A 45 2.68 -1.91 -8.18
CA LYS A 45 1.32 -1.45 -8.53
C LYS A 45 1.23 -1.39 -10.06
N PRO A 46 0.15 -1.89 -10.67
CA PRO A 46 -0.06 -1.69 -12.09
C PRO A 46 -0.19 -0.19 -12.39
N PRO A 47 0.35 0.28 -13.53
CA PRO A 47 0.24 1.68 -13.92
C PRO A 47 -1.23 2.06 -14.02
N ARG A 48 -1.61 3.19 -13.40
CA ARG A 48 -2.97 3.73 -13.52
C ARG A 48 -3.18 4.18 -14.95
N LYS A 49 -4.11 3.55 -15.67
CA LYS A 49 -4.53 3.99 -17.00
C LYS A 49 -5.14 5.39 -16.89
N VAL A 50 -4.68 6.30 -17.74
CA VAL A 50 -5.26 7.65 -17.85
C VAL A 50 -6.68 7.50 -18.36
N ARG A 51 -7.65 8.07 -17.63
CA ARG A 51 -9.04 8.11 -18.09
C ARG A 51 -9.18 9.22 -19.11
N ILE A 52 -9.51 8.85 -20.34
CA ILE A 52 -9.82 9.76 -21.43
C ILE A 52 -11.32 10.06 -21.39
N ASN A 53 -11.68 11.34 -21.55
CA ASN A 53 -13.05 11.77 -21.70
C ASN A 53 -13.53 11.42 -23.13
N SER A 54 -14.59 10.62 -23.24
CA SER A 54 -15.15 10.17 -24.52
C SER A 54 -15.73 11.29 -25.38
N LEU A 55 -16.17 12.41 -24.77
CA LEU A 55 -16.78 13.53 -25.49
C LEU A 55 -15.75 14.52 -26.04
N THR A 56 -14.57 14.62 -25.42
CA THR A 56 -13.57 15.65 -25.75
C THR A 56 -12.23 15.08 -26.19
N GLY A 57 -12.03 13.75 -26.09
CA GLY A 57 -10.76 13.08 -26.37
C GLY A 57 -9.61 13.44 -25.42
N LYS A 58 -9.86 14.28 -24.40
CA LYS A 58 -8.84 14.80 -23.48
C LYS A 58 -8.82 14.00 -22.17
N PRO A 59 -7.66 13.90 -21.49
CA PRO A 59 -7.59 13.22 -20.20
C PRO A 59 -8.35 14.01 -19.12
N TYR A 60 -9.10 13.30 -18.26
CA TYR A 60 -9.85 13.92 -17.14
C TYR A 60 -8.94 14.60 -16.11
N ARG A 61 -7.69 14.17 -16.02
CA ARG A 61 -6.65 14.79 -15.18
C ARG A 61 -5.51 15.21 -16.10
N LYS A 62 -5.08 16.48 -16.00
CA LYS A 62 -3.77 16.86 -16.54
C LYS A 62 -2.74 15.95 -15.89
N VAL A 63 -2.02 15.19 -16.70
CA VAL A 63 -0.87 14.40 -16.24
C VAL A 63 0.20 15.44 -15.89
N THR A 64 0.18 15.98 -14.67
CA THR A 64 1.36 16.65 -14.12
C THR A 64 2.35 15.54 -13.81
N SER A 65 3.16 15.20 -14.81
CA SER A 65 4.38 14.44 -14.66
C SER A 65 5.41 15.30 -13.94
N GLU A 66 5.16 15.64 -12.68
CA GLU A 66 6.18 16.19 -11.77
C GLU A 66 6.41 15.15 -10.67
N LYS A 67 7.27 14.18 -11.01
CA LYS A 67 8.30 13.60 -10.15
C LYS A 67 9.00 12.51 -10.96
N ALA A 68 9.74 12.95 -11.96
CA ALA A 68 11.03 12.35 -12.24
C ALA A 68 12.00 12.92 -11.20
N GLU A 69 12.80 12.04 -10.58
CA GLU A 69 14.08 12.36 -9.93
C GLU A 69 14.06 13.16 -8.61
N ARG A 70 14.14 12.42 -7.49
CA ARG A 70 15.18 12.58 -6.45
C ARG A 70 15.10 11.46 -5.43
#